data_AF-A0A3A6E3S3-F1
#
_entry.id   AF-A0A3A6E3S3-F1
#
_cell.length_a   1.000
_cell.length_b   1.000
_cell.length_c   1.000
_cell.angle_alpha   90.00
_cell.angle_beta   90.00
_cell.angle_gamma   90.00
#
_symmetry.space_group_name_H-M   'P 1'
#
loop_
_entity.id
_entity.type
_entity.pdbx_description
1 polymer ?
#
loop_
_entity_poly.entity_id
_entity_poly.type
_entity_poly.pdbx_seq_one_letter_code
_entity_poly.pdbx_strand_id
1 'polypeptide(L)'
;MRIGLVEFLLILAIASLTIGPQVALFVDRWMRRANRANARAARRRAEYAAQMAVERDALLKRFRTASTVFGVCILLALVYALVFRPIDTPPQGYTAPDVRQDTGAAQTALAADHKGTLDLGEYQGVDCIRTQDGLVYAAAYDGAALKKRTSDLVRTDGGHDAAILSVDGELTGFAFDGSGDLWLSILTPGGGSLCRAAHDSWGTAVEQVVTQIDGAPLGDVSAVEAAPDGRIYFAVAASASAADGLESTLRTELLAHTGTGCVYVYDPAARTVQKVLGGVAGASGLALSRDGSTLFVADLGNRCVWSAAADARDLTAGGKNCQSFVSGLPGYPGALAVDADGTLYIGYRWARSSWLEKNADSTLLRGIALRAGRNLQEKLFSLPADAPCAEAVDTADGNWKRTVSSKGAGGVTALCPVESRLYLGLAGSEKVRSANL
;
A
#
# COMPACT_ATOMS: atom_id res chain seq x y z
N MET A 1 75.32 8.45 68.69
CA MET A 1 74.61 9.03 69.85
C MET A 1 73.34 9.69 69.34
N ARG A 2 72.16 9.28 69.80
CA ARG A 2 70.88 9.94 69.47
C ARG A 2 70.80 11.21 70.31
N ILE A 3 70.91 12.38 69.66
CA ILE A 3 70.73 13.68 70.32
C ILE A 3 69.27 13.78 70.75
N GLY A 4 69.03 14.08 72.02
CA GLY A 4 67.69 14.19 72.60
C GLY A 4 67.01 15.51 72.19
N LEU A 5 65.67 15.53 72.20
CA LEU A 5 64.83 16.71 71.85
C LEU A 5 65.28 18.01 72.56
N VAL A 6 65.82 17.90 73.78
CA VAL A 6 66.29 19.03 74.60
C VAL A 6 67.62 19.62 74.08
N GLU A 7 68.56 18.78 73.63
CA GLU A 7 69.81 19.24 72.98
C GLU A 7 69.54 19.85 71.60
N PHE A 8 68.52 19.34 70.89
CA PHE A 8 68.08 19.91 69.61
C PHE A 8 67.44 21.30 69.79
N LEU A 9 66.64 21.50 70.84
CA LEU A 9 66.06 22.81 71.17
C LEU A 9 67.10 23.83 71.66
N LEU A 10 68.17 23.38 72.32
CA LEU A 10 69.30 24.23 72.74
C LEU A 10 70.14 24.70 71.54
N ILE A 11 70.37 23.85 70.54
CA ILE A 11 71.01 24.22 69.27
C ILE A 11 70.12 25.21 68.48
N LEU A 12 68.80 25.00 68.47
CA LEU A 12 67.84 25.89 67.81
C LEU A 12 67.74 27.28 68.49
N ALA A 13 67.91 27.34 69.82
CA ALA A 13 67.95 28.60 70.56
C ALA A 13 69.24 29.40 70.33
N ILE A 14 70.39 28.73 70.23
CA ILE A 14 71.69 29.35 69.89
C ILE A 14 71.70 29.86 68.43
N ALA A 15 71.07 29.11 67.50
CA ALA A 15 70.89 29.52 66.11
C ALA A 15 69.92 30.71 65.94
N SER A 16 68.91 30.81 66.81
CA SER A 16 67.92 31.91 66.83
C SER A 16 68.51 33.24 67.31
N LEU A 17 69.50 33.22 68.21
CA LEU A 17 70.12 34.41 68.79
C LEU A 17 71.34 34.96 68.02
N THR A 18 71.82 34.27 66.98
CA THR A 18 73.04 34.65 66.24
C THR A 18 72.83 35.11 64.81
N ILE A 19 71.61 35.04 64.24
CA ILE A 19 71.34 35.50 62.87
C ILE A 19 70.09 36.40 62.85
N GLY A 20 70.34 37.69 63.06
CA GLY A 20 69.40 38.78 62.80
C GLY A 20 69.22 39.09 61.29
N PRO A 21 68.76 40.30 60.95
CA PRO A 21 67.64 40.59 60.04
C PRO A 21 67.98 40.59 58.53
N GLN A 22 68.58 39.52 58.00
CA GLN A 22 68.97 39.45 56.57
C GLN A 22 68.16 38.43 55.73
N VAL A 23 67.30 37.60 56.33
CA VAL A 23 66.48 36.64 55.55
C VAL A 23 65.19 37.27 54.99
N ALA A 24 64.60 38.25 55.68
CA ALA A 24 63.38 38.91 55.21
C ALA A 24 63.60 39.68 53.88
N LEU A 25 64.77 40.30 53.69
CA LEU A 25 65.12 41.00 52.45
C LEU A 25 65.48 40.05 51.30
N PHE A 26 65.95 38.84 51.60
CA PHE A 26 66.22 37.81 50.59
C PHE A 26 64.92 37.18 50.08
N VAL A 27 64.00 36.85 50.98
CA VAL A 27 62.68 36.29 50.65
C VAL A 27 61.82 37.30 49.88
N ASP A 28 61.87 38.59 50.24
CA ASP A 28 61.12 39.65 49.55
C ASP A 28 61.70 40.01 48.16
N ARG A 29 63.03 39.91 47.97
CA ARG A 29 63.65 40.01 46.63
C ARG A 29 63.38 38.78 45.76
N TRP A 30 63.26 37.60 46.37
CA TRP A 30 62.94 36.35 45.66
C TRP A 30 61.47 36.31 45.23
N MET A 31 60.53 36.72 46.09
CA MET A 31 59.10 36.87 45.74
C MET A 31 58.87 37.92 44.64
N ARG A 32 59.61 39.03 44.63
CA ARG A 32 59.50 40.04 43.56
C ARG A 32 60.06 39.57 42.21
N ARG A 33 61.03 38.64 42.19
CA ARG A 33 61.46 37.95 40.95
C ARG A 33 60.48 36.86 40.52
N ALA A 34 59.90 36.11 41.46
CA ALA A 34 58.87 35.11 41.18
C ALA A 34 57.57 35.72 40.62
N ASN A 35 57.15 36.89 41.12
CA ASN A 35 55.95 37.58 40.63
C ASN A 35 56.10 38.16 39.20
N ARG A 36 57.32 38.49 38.74
CA ARG A 36 57.56 38.88 37.34
C ARG A 36 57.61 37.69 36.37
N ALA A 37 58.00 36.50 36.85
CA ALA A 37 57.93 35.26 36.08
C ALA A 37 56.47 34.78 35.93
N ASN A 38 55.66 34.88 36.99
CA ASN A 38 54.23 34.55 36.97
C ASN A 38 53.39 35.52 36.13
N ALA A 39 53.69 36.83 36.12
CA ALA A 39 52.98 37.78 35.27
C ALA A 39 53.20 37.55 33.76
N ARG A 40 54.40 37.10 33.36
CA ARG A 40 54.70 36.73 31.97
C ARG A 40 54.07 35.37 31.59
N ALA A 41 54.05 34.42 32.51
CA ALA A 41 53.35 33.15 32.33
C ALA A 41 51.82 33.33 32.24
N ALA A 42 51.25 34.26 33.02
CA ALA A 42 49.83 34.62 32.97
C ALA A 42 49.45 35.33 31.66
N ARG A 43 50.29 36.25 31.15
CA ARG A 43 50.07 36.90 29.85
C ARG A 43 50.13 35.90 28.69
N ARG A 44 51.10 34.99 28.69
CA ARG A 44 51.16 33.91 27.67
C ARG A 44 49.94 33.01 27.73
N ARG A 45 49.47 32.61 28.93
CA ARG A 45 48.23 31.83 29.07
C ARG A 45 47.00 32.58 28.58
N ALA A 46 46.90 33.89 28.82
CA ALA A 46 45.82 34.73 28.32
C ALA A 46 45.88 34.89 26.78
N GLU A 47 47.07 35.04 26.21
CA GLU A 47 47.30 35.08 24.75
C GLU A 47 46.95 33.74 24.10
N TYR A 48 47.37 32.60 24.67
CA TYR A 48 46.98 31.27 24.20
C TYR A 48 45.47 31.03 24.34
N ALA A 49 44.84 31.44 25.45
CA ALA A 49 43.40 31.33 25.62
C ALA A 49 42.62 32.18 24.61
N ALA A 50 43.13 33.38 24.28
CA ALA A 50 42.56 34.23 23.24
C ALA A 50 42.73 33.64 21.83
N GLN A 51 43.89 33.03 21.52
CA GLN A 51 44.11 32.32 20.26
C GLN A 51 43.18 31.11 20.12
N MET A 52 43.05 30.29 21.17
CA MET A 52 42.12 29.16 21.19
C MET A 52 40.66 29.60 21.05
N ALA A 53 40.29 30.76 21.60
CA ALA A 53 38.95 31.32 21.42
C ALA A 53 38.71 31.74 19.95
N VAL A 54 39.67 32.41 19.32
CA VAL A 54 39.59 32.81 17.90
C VAL A 54 39.57 31.60 16.97
N GLU A 55 40.39 30.59 17.22
CA GLU A 55 40.39 29.34 16.44
C GLU A 55 39.07 28.58 16.61
N ARG A 56 38.56 28.48 17.84
CA ARG A 56 37.25 27.88 18.11
C ARG A 56 36.13 28.63 17.40
N ASP A 57 36.14 29.97 17.42
CA ASP A 57 35.12 30.78 16.76
C ASP A 57 35.21 30.66 15.23
N ALA A 58 36.42 30.57 14.67
CA ALA A 58 36.63 30.30 13.25
C ALA A 58 36.14 28.90 12.84
N LEU A 59 36.41 27.87 13.66
CA LEU A 59 35.90 26.52 13.46
C LEU A 59 34.37 26.46 13.58
N LEU A 60 33.78 27.09 14.59
CA LEU A 60 32.33 27.18 14.76
C LEU A 60 31.67 27.93 13.59
N LYS A 61 32.29 28.99 13.07
CA LYS A 61 31.81 29.71 11.88
C LYS A 61 31.86 28.83 10.64
N ARG A 62 32.95 28.09 10.41
CA ARG A 62 33.05 27.11 9.30
C ARG A 62 32.02 26.00 9.44
N PHE A 63 31.84 25.45 10.64
CA PHE A 63 30.84 24.42 10.91
C PHE A 63 29.42 24.94 10.68
N ARG A 64 29.08 26.13 11.17
CA ARG A 64 27.77 26.76 10.93
C ARG A 64 27.53 27.02 9.45
N THR A 65 28.54 27.48 8.72
CA THR A 65 28.45 27.69 7.27
C THR A 65 28.26 26.38 6.53
N ALA A 66 29.06 25.35 6.84
CA ALA A 66 28.92 24.02 6.26
C ALA A 66 27.56 23.38 6.58
N SER A 67 27.08 23.51 7.82
CA SER A 67 25.76 23.05 8.24
C SER A 67 24.63 23.77 7.50
N THR A 68 24.76 25.08 7.28
CA THR A 68 23.78 25.86 6.50
C THR A 68 23.76 25.41 5.05
N VAL A 69 24.93 25.27 4.42
CA VAL A 69 25.06 24.78 3.03
C VAL A 69 24.46 23.38 2.91
N PHE A 70 24.79 22.47 3.83
CA PHE A 70 24.24 21.13 3.87
C PHE A 70 22.71 21.15 4.02
N GLY A 71 22.18 21.99 4.90
CA GLY A 71 20.75 22.19 5.08
C GLY A 71 20.05 22.69 3.81
N VAL A 72 20.66 23.65 3.10
CA VAL A 72 20.14 24.14 1.81
C VAL A 72 20.18 23.05 0.74
N CYS A 73 21.26 22.27 0.65
CA CYS A 73 21.36 21.15 -0.29
C CYS A 73 20.28 20.09 -0.03
N ILE A 74 20.04 19.73 1.23
CA ILE A 74 18.95 18.81 1.60
C ILE A 74 17.59 19.39 1.20
N LEU A 75 17.35 20.67 1.50
CA LEU A 75 16.09 21.32 1.14
C LEU A 75 15.85 21.31 -0.37
N LEU A 76 16.86 21.65 -1.17
CA LEU A 76 16.78 21.61 -2.63
C LEU A 76 16.54 20.19 -3.14
N ALA A 77 17.21 19.19 -2.56
CA ALA A 77 16.99 17.79 -2.91
C ALA A 77 15.55 17.34 -2.58
N LEU A 78 14.99 17.76 -1.45
CA LEU A 78 13.60 17.46 -1.08
C LEU A 78 12.60 18.14 -2.02
N VAL A 79 12.82 19.42 -2.36
CA VAL A 79 11.99 20.15 -3.34
C VAL A 79 12.03 19.44 -4.69
N TYR A 80 13.22 19.05 -5.16
CA TYR A 80 13.34 18.27 -6.38
C TYR A 80 12.56 16.95 -6.27
N ALA A 81 12.80 16.18 -5.21
CA ALA A 81 12.19 14.86 -5.02
C ALA A 81 10.66 14.88 -4.96
N LEU A 82 10.06 15.91 -4.32
CA LEU A 82 8.61 15.99 -4.09
C LEU A 82 7.86 16.83 -5.12
N VAL A 83 8.51 17.78 -5.78
CA VAL A 83 7.84 18.72 -6.70
C VAL A 83 8.23 18.47 -8.16
N PHE A 84 9.52 18.27 -8.43
CA PHE A 84 10.05 18.27 -9.80
C PHE A 84 10.37 16.88 -10.37
N ARG A 85 10.54 15.85 -9.52
CA ARG A 85 10.76 14.47 -9.99
C ARG A 85 9.62 14.07 -10.96
N PRO A 86 9.89 13.54 -12.16
CA PRO A 86 8.85 13.11 -13.08
C PRO A 86 7.86 12.14 -12.40
N ILE A 87 6.60 12.20 -12.83
CA ILE A 87 5.56 11.24 -12.47
C ILE A 87 5.12 10.62 -13.79
N ASP A 88 5.15 9.30 -13.87
CA ASP A 88 4.75 8.56 -15.08
C ASP A 88 3.24 8.74 -15.34
N THR A 89 2.46 8.78 -14.26
CA THR A 89 1.01 8.94 -14.28
C THR A 89 0.60 10.24 -13.55
N PRO A 90 0.62 11.40 -14.23
CA PRO A 90 0.35 12.69 -13.58
C PRO A 90 -1.11 12.81 -13.12
N PRO A 91 -1.38 13.43 -11.95
CA PRO A 91 -2.74 13.61 -11.47
C PRO A 91 -3.61 14.50 -12.35
N GLN A 92 -4.84 14.06 -12.60
CA GLN A 92 -5.89 14.81 -13.28
C GLN A 92 -6.90 15.32 -12.27
N GLY A 93 -7.37 16.56 -12.44
CA GLY A 93 -8.42 17.13 -11.59
C GLY A 93 -9.74 16.38 -11.78
N TYR A 94 -10.44 16.11 -10.70
CA TYR A 94 -11.75 15.47 -10.74
C TYR A 94 -12.68 16.04 -9.67
N THR A 95 -13.98 15.83 -9.84
CA THR A 95 -14.98 16.17 -8.83
C THR A 95 -15.13 14.99 -7.89
N ALA A 96 -14.86 15.19 -6.59
CA ALA A 96 -15.07 14.16 -5.59
C ALA A 96 -16.56 13.71 -5.62
N PRO A 97 -16.85 12.41 -5.70
CA PRO A 97 -18.21 11.92 -5.66
C PRO A 97 -18.87 12.31 -4.34
N ASP A 98 -20.18 12.45 -4.33
CA ASP A 98 -20.93 12.52 -3.08
C ASP A 98 -20.82 11.20 -2.31
N VAL A 99 -21.18 11.24 -1.03
CA VAL A 99 -21.31 10.04 -0.21
C VAL A 99 -22.78 9.83 0.05
N ARG A 100 -23.28 8.67 -0.34
CA ARG A 100 -24.66 8.27 -0.09
C ARG A 100 -24.93 8.24 1.41
N GLN A 101 -26.16 8.58 1.78
CA GLN A 101 -26.64 8.38 3.15
C GLN A 101 -26.81 6.89 3.47
N ASP A 102 -27.01 6.60 4.76
CA ASP A 102 -27.34 5.25 5.22
C ASP A 102 -28.55 4.70 4.46
N THR A 103 -28.45 3.43 4.09
CA THR A 103 -29.43 2.73 3.26
C THR A 103 -30.51 2.05 4.09
N GLY A 104 -30.32 1.94 5.41
CA GLY A 104 -31.20 1.17 6.28
C GLY A 104 -31.09 -0.35 6.06
N ALA A 105 -30.08 -0.80 5.33
CA ALA A 105 -29.84 -2.21 5.07
C ALA A 105 -29.54 -3.00 6.34
N ALA A 106 -29.86 -4.30 6.33
CA ALA A 106 -29.59 -5.17 7.46
C ALA A 106 -28.09 -5.24 7.76
N GLN A 107 -27.72 -5.02 9.01
CA GLN A 107 -26.32 -5.04 9.44
C GLN A 107 -25.90 -6.45 9.80
N THR A 108 -24.76 -6.88 9.30
CA THR A 108 -24.13 -8.15 9.67
C THR A 108 -22.65 -7.92 9.91
N ALA A 109 -22.05 -8.76 10.75
CA ALA A 109 -20.62 -8.68 11.02
C ALA A 109 -19.90 -9.91 10.50
N LEU A 110 -18.64 -9.74 10.07
CA LEU A 110 -17.78 -10.87 9.77
C LEU A 110 -17.71 -11.82 10.96
N ALA A 111 -17.74 -13.11 10.64
CA ALA A 111 -17.49 -14.14 11.61
C ALA A 111 -16.04 -14.03 12.11
N ALA A 112 -15.89 -14.18 13.42
CA ALA A 112 -14.60 -14.17 14.09
C ALA A 112 -14.26 -15.50 14.76
N ASP A 113 -15.18 -16.46 14.71
CA ASP A 113 -15.02 -17.80 15.24
C ASP A 113 -14.45 -18.75 14.17
N HIS A 114 -13.93 -19.88 14.64
CA HIS A 114 -13.34 -20.92 13.78
C HIS A 114 -14.29 -21.45 12.70
N LYS A 115 -15.61 -21.39 12.92
CA LYS A 115 -16.62 -21.87 11.96
C LYS A 115 -16.82 -20.95 10.76
N GLY A 116 -16.43 -19.69 10.91
CA GLY A 116 -16.50 -18.68 9.85
C GLY A 116 -15.14 -18.30 9.29
N THR A 117 -14.13 -19.13 9.49
CA THR A 117 -12.79 -18.94 8.94
C THR A 117 -12.30 -20.21 8.26
N LEU A 118 -11.76 -20.09 7.06
CA LEU A 118 -11.00 -21.14 6.39
C LEU A 118 -9.52 -20.75 6.46
N ASP A 119 -8.72 -21.60 7.08
CA ASP A 119 -7.28 -21.41 7.15
C ASP A 119 -6.63 -21.79 5.82
N LEU A 120 -5.66 -21.01 5.39
CA LEU A 120 -4.88 -21.25 4.18
C LEU A 120 -3.42 -21.63 4.50
N GLY A 121 -3.12 -22.04 5.74
CA GLY A 121 -1.80 -22.53 6.10
C GLY A 121 -0.73 -21.45 5.95
N GLU A 122 0.21 -21.65 5.02
CA GLU A 122 1.32 -20.72 4.75
C GLU A 122 0.96 -19.63 3.72
N TYR A 123 -0.23 -19.70 3.12
CA TYR A 123 -0.69 -18.73 2.14
C TYR A 123 -1.37 -17.52 2.79
N GLN A 124 -1.23 -16.37 2.15
CA GLN A 124 -1.83 -15.12 2.62
C GLN A 124 -2.28 -14.23 1.46
N GLY A 125 -3.14 -13.25 1.76
CA GLY A 125 -3.54 -12.21 0.80
C GLY A 125 -4.35 -12.78 -0.36
N VAL A 126 -5.62 -13.08 -0.09
CA VAL A 126 -6.52 -13.74 -1.05
C VAL A 126 -7.11 -12.73 -2.04
N ASP A 127 -6.74 -12.79 -3.32
CA ASP A 127 -7.21 -11.86 -4.36
C ASP A 127 -8.49 -12.32 -5.07
N CYS A 128 -8.77 -13.62 -5.08
CA CYS A 128 -9.97 -14.15 -5.73
C CYS A 128 -10.45 -15.42 -5.01
N ILE A 129 -11.76 -15.60 -4.90
CA ILE A 129 -12.39 -16.80 -4.35
C ILE A 129 -13.47 -17.27 -5.32
N ARG A 130 -13.49 -18.57 -5.62
CA ARG A 130 -14.58 -19.21 -6.36
C ARG A 130 -14.93 -20.52 -5.68
N THR A 131 -16.15 -21.00 -5.94
CA THR A 131 -16.57 -22.33 -5.54
C THR A 131 -16.95 -23.15 -6.76
N GLN A 132 -16.56 -24.42 -6.75
CA GLN A 132 -16.99 -25.40 -7.74
C GLN A 132 -17.13 -26.75 -7.03
N ASP A 133 -18.20 -27.49 -7.32
CA ASP A 133 -18.45 -28.83 -6.78
C ASP A 133 -18.35 -28.93 -5.24
N GLY A 134 -18.79 -27.89 -4.54
CA GLY A 134 -18.78 -27.82 -3.07
C GLY A 134 -17.41 -27.52 -2.44
N LEU A 135 -16.38 -27.26 -3.25
CA LEU A 135 -15.03 -26.90 -2.81
C LEU A 135 -14.78 -25.40 -2.96
N VAL A 136 -13.93 -24.84 -2.09
CA VAL A 136 -13.51 -23.44 -2.14
C VAL A 136 -12.11 -23.35 -2.76
N TYR A 137 -11.98 -22.46 -3.73
CA TYR A 137 -10.75 -22.15 -4.45
C TYR A 137 -10.37 -20.71 -4.14
N ALA A 138 -9.10 -20.47 -3.83
CA ALA A 138 -8.58 -19.16 -3.50
C ALA A 138 -7.29 -18.89 -4.28
N ALA A 139 -7.17 -17.71 -4.88
CA ALA A 139 -5.90 -17.20 -5.37
C ALA A 139 -5.21 -16.49 -4.20
N ALA A 140 -4.06 -17.00 -3.76
CA ALA A 140 -3.34 -16.49 -2.59
C ALA A 140 -1.83 -16.45 -2.83
N TYR A 141 -1.10 -15.61 -2.09
CA TYR A 141 0.37 -15.56 -2.19
C TYR A 141 1.02 -16.62 -1.33
N ASP A 142 2.10 -17.18 -1.85
CA ASP A 142 3.05 -17.93 -1.05
C ASP A 142 3.80 -16.96 -0.11
N GLY A 143 3.52 -17.07 1.20
CA GLY A 143 4.15 -16.24 2.24
C GLY A 143 5.65 -16.48 2.39
N ALA A 144 6.20 -17.60 1.90
CA ALA A 144 7.63 -17.91 1.96
C ALA A 144 8.46 -17.14 0.90
N ALA A 145 7.81 -16.64 -0.16
CA ALA A 145 8.47 -15.98 -1.29
C ALA A 145 8.81 -14.50 -1.00
N LEU A 146 9.86 -14.27 -0.20
CA LEU A 146 10.24 -12.91 0.28
C LEU A 146 10.79 -11.94 -0.79
N LYS A 147 11.12 -12.41 -2.02
CA LYS A 147 11.78 -11.58 -3.05
C LYS A 147 10.94 -11.26 -4.27
N LYS A 148 9.95 -12.10 -4.59
CA LYS A 148 9.06 -11.96 -5.75
C LYS A 148 7.69 -12.47 -5.32
N ARG A 149 6.65 -11.69 -5.59
CA ARG A 149 5.27 -12.12 -5.34
C ARG A 149 4.94 -13.26 -6.30
N THR A 150 4.69 -14.44 -5.74
CA THR A 150 4.21 -15.63 -6.45
C THR A 150 2.89 -16.05 -5.83
N SER A 151 1.91 -16.31 -6.69
CA SER A 151 0.59 -16.75 -6.27
C SER A 151 0.35 -18.20 -6.66
N ASP A 152 -0.42 -18.86 -5.81
CA ASP A 152 -0.98 -20.18 -6.09
C ASP A 152 -2.50 -20.10 -6.10
N LEU A 153 -3.09 -20.93 -6.94
CA LEU A 153 -4.48 -21.35 -6.77
C LEU A 153 -4.48 -22.48 -5.73
N VAL A 154 -5.17 -22.23 -4.64
CA VAL A 154 -5.26 -23.15 -3.49
C VAL A 154 -6.70 -23.62 -3.36
N ARG A 155 -6.89 -24.92 -3.27
CA ARG A 155 -8.16 -25.53 -2.89
C ARG A 155 -8.17 -25.76 -1.38
N THR A 156 -9.26 -25.42 -0.71
CA THR A 156 -9.45 -25.69 0.73
C THR A 156 -10.87 -26.17 1.03
N ASP A 157 -10.99 -27.05 2.02
CA ASP A 157 -12.26 -27.44 2.66
C ASP A 157 -12.36 -26.91 4.11
N GLY A 158 -11.37 -26.13 4.56
CA GLY A 158 -11.24 -25.62 5.93
C GLY A 158 -10.51 -26.56 6.91
N GLY A 159 -10.15 -27.77 6.48
CA GLY A 159 -9.32 -28.72 7.23
C GLY A 159 -8.04 -29.14 6.49
N HIS A 160 -8.04 -29.07 5.16
CA HIS A 160 -6.90 -29.34 4.30
C HIS A 160 -6.84 -28.32 3.16
N ASP A 161 -5.63 -27.89 2.84
CA ASP A 161 -5.31 -27.04 1.71
C ASP A 161 -4.38 -27.78 0.72
N ALA A 162 -4.55 -27.49 -0.57
CA ALA A 162 -3.68 -28.02 -1.62
C ALA A 162 -3.51 -27.00 -2.73
N ALA A 163 -2.26 -26.69 -3.07
CA ALA A 163 -1.92 -25.97 -4.30
C ALA A 163 -2.29 -26.84 -5.51
N ILE A 164 -3.12 -26.29 -6.38
CA ILE A 164 -3.58 -26.94 -7.62
C ILE A 164 -2.89 -26.36 -8.83
N LEU A 165 -2.46 -25.11 -8.75
CA LEU A 165 -1.71 -24.44 -9.79
C LEU A 165 -0.83 -23.34 -9.18
N SER A 166 0.46 -23.34 -9.51
CA SER A 166 1.36 -22.22 -9.21
C SER A 166 1.58 -21.37 -10.44
N VAL A 167 1.58 -20.04 -10.29
CA VAL A 167 1.84 -19.11 -11.39
C VAL A 167 3.07 -18.26 -11.15
N ASP A 168 3.80 -17.94 -12.22
CA ASP A 168 4.91 -16.99 -12.13
C ASP A 168 4.40 -15.55 -12.14
N GLY A 169 4.07 -15.02 -10.97
CA GLY A 169 3.57 -13.66 -10.79
C GLY A 169 2.41 -13.59 -9.80
N GLU A 170 1.63 -12.52 -9.90
CA GLU A 170 0.45 -12.26 -9.08
C GLU A 170 -0.81 -12.78 -9.79
N LEU A 171 -1.48 -13.77 -9.20
CA LEU A 171 -2.79 -14.25 -9.66
C LEU A 171 -3.88 -13.33 -9.11
N THR A 172 -4.28 -12.36 -9.92
CA THR A 172 -5.23 -11.30 -9.53
C THR A 172 -6.69 -11.74 -9.59
N GLY A 173 -7.00 -12.80 -10.33
CA GLY A 173 -8.36 -13.26 -10.58
C GLY A 173 -8.38 -14.60 -11.30
N PHE A 174 -9.47 -15.36 -11.10
CA PHE A 174 -9.74 -16.55 -11.89
C PHE A 174 -11.25 -16.85 -11.97
N ALA A 175 -11.65 -17.55 -13.04
CA ALA A 175 -13.00 -18.03 -13.25
C ALA A 175 -12.99 -19.41 -13.91
N PHE A 176 -13.98 -20.24 -13.57
CA PHE A 176 -14.25 -21.49 -14.26
C PHE A 176 -15.18 -21.22 -15.44
N ASP A 177 -14.87 -21.75 -16.61
CA ASP A 177 -15.81 -21.73 -17.74
C ASP A 177 -16.78 -22.93 -17.72
N GLY A 178 -17.73 -22.95 -18.65
CA GLY A 178 -18.74 -24.01 -18.75
C GLY A 178 -18.19 -25.41 -19.06
N SER A 179 -16.92 -25.52 -19.45
CA SER A 179 -16.23 -26.80 -19.65
C SER A 179 -15.43 -27.27 -18.44
N GLY A 180 -15.29 -26.41 -17.42
CA GLY A 180 -14.48 -26.65 -16.24
C GLY A 180 -13.02 -26.21 -16.38
N ASP A 181 -12.65 -25.60 -17.51
CA ASP A 181 -11.34 -24.99 -17.68
C ASP A 181 -11.25 -23.68 -16.87
N LEU A 182 -10.01 -23.31 -16.53
CA LEU A 182 -9.70 -22.14 -15.72
C LEU A 182 -9.23 -20.98 -16.59
N TRP A 183 -9.86 -19.82 -16.43
CA TRP A 183 -9.38 -18.55 -16.96
C TRP A 183 -8.75 -17.75 -15.85
N LEU A 184 -7.55 -17.23 -16.07
CA LEU A 184 -6.70 -16.61 -15.06
C LEU A 184 -6.27 -15.21 -15.51
N SER A 185 -6.28 -14.24 -14.61
CA SER A 185 -5.63 -12.95 -14.81
C SER A 185 -4.32 -12.90 -14.02
N ILE A 186 -3.19 -12.92 -14.73
CA ILE A 186 -1.86 -13.00 -14.12
C ILE A 186 -1.08 -11.72 -14.42
N LEU A 187 -0.53 -11.10 -13.37
CA LEU A 187 0.30 -9.92 -13.46
C LEU A 187 1.76 -10.26 -13.17
N THR A 188 2.66 -9.82 -14.05
CA THR A 188 4.10 -9.93 -13.89
C THR A 188 4.76 -8.56 -14.01
N PRO A 189 6.05 -8.40 -13.68
CA PRO A 189 6.78 -7.17 -13.98
C PRO A 189 6.79 -6.76 -15.46
N GLY A 190 6.48 -7.70 -16.38
CA GLY A 190 6.38 -7.44 -17.82
C GLY A 190 5.00 -7.01 -18.31
N GLY A 191 4.00 -6.93 -17.42
CA GLY A 191 2.61 -6.59 -17.74
C GLY A 191 1.61 -7.70 -17.36
N GLY A 192 0.35 -7.43 -17.64
CA GLY A 192 -0.75 -8.36 -17.39
C GLY A 192 -0.90 -9.39 -18.50
N SER A 193 -1.58 -10.49 -18.18
CA SER A 193 -1.96 -11.53 -19.13
C SER A 193 -3.29 -12.15 -18.75
N LEU A 194 -4.13 -12.39 -19.77
CA LEU A 194 -5.23 -13.34 -19.67
C LEU A 194 -4.70 -14.70 -20.09
N CYS A 195 -4.82 -15.69 -19.21
CA CYS A 195 -4.35 -17.05 -19.44
C CYS A 195 -5.50 -18.05 -19.35
N ARG A 196 -5.33 -19.20 -20.01
CA ARG A 196 -6.20 -20.36 -19.87
C ARG A 196 -5.37 -21.52 -19.32
N ALA A 197 -5.86 -22.13 -18.25
CA ALA A 197 -5.36 -23.38 -17.73
C ALA A 197 -6.37 -24.48 -18.08
N ALA A 198 -5.97 -25.36 -19.00
CA ALA A 198 -6.76 -26.51 -19.40
C ALA A 198 -6.09 -27.79 -18.91
N HIS A 199 -6.90 -28.76 -18.51
CA HIS A 199 -6.43 -30.09 -18.19
C HIS A 199 -6.28 -30.91 -19.48
N ASP A 200 -5.08 -31.42 -19.73
CA ASP A 200 -4.83 -32.40 -20.78
C ASP A 200 -4.33 -33.73 -20.20
N SER A 201 -4.08 -34.69 -21.09
CA SER A 201 -3.58 -36.03 -20.75
C SER A 201 -2.23 -36.05 -20.02
N TRP A 202 -1.49 -34.93 -20.02
CA TRP A 202 -0.14 -34.78 -19.50
C TRP A 202 -0.04 -33.85 -18.29
N GLY A 203 -1.10 -33.10 -17.96
CA GLY A 203 -1.19 -32.26 -16.77
C GLY A 203 -2.03 -31.00 -17.00
N THR A 204 -1.83 -30.00 -16.14
CA THR A 204 -2.40 -28.65 -16.33
C THR A 204 -1.38 -27.79 -17.06
N ALA A 205 -1.70 -27.33 -18.26
CA ALA A 205 -0.87 -26.37 -18.99
C ALA A 205 -1.51 -24.99 -18.92
N VAL A 206 -0.71 -23.96 -18.56
CA VAL A 206 -1.14 -22.56 -18.57
C VAL A 206 -0.69 -21.91 -19.87
N GLU A 207 -1.65 -21.56 -20.73
CA GLU A 207 -1.43 -20.85 -21.99
C GLU A 207 -1.72 -19.35 -21.79
N GLN A 208 -0.80 -18.48 -22.24
CA GLN A 208 -1.06 -17.05 -22.34
C GLN A 208 -1.90 -16.77 -23.60
N VAL A 209 -3.12 -16.27 -23.40
CA VAL A 209 -4.10 -16.06 -24.47
C VAL A 209 -4.11 -14.61 -24.94
N VAL A 210 -4.05 -13.65 -24.01
CA VAL A 210 -3.98 -12.22 -24.32
C VAL A 210 -2.86 -11.58 -23.50
N THR A 211 -1.87 -11.03 -24.19
CA THR A 211 -0.72 -10.33 -23.58
C THR A 211 -0.53 -8.92 -24.14
N GLN A 212 -1.25 -8.58 -25.21
CA GLN A 212 -1.20 -7.28 -25.88
C GLN A 212 -2.53 -6.98 -26.56
N ILE A 213 -2.86 -5.70 -26.66
CA ILE A 213 -4.03 -5.18 -27.39
C ILE A 213 -3.52 -4.03 -28.26
N ASP A 214 -3.89 -4.03 -29.54
CA ASP A 214 -3.45 -3.03 -30.53
C ASP A 214 -1.93 -2.80 -30.57
N GLY A 215 -1.15 -3.86 -30.30
CA GLY A 215 0.32 -3.84 -30.28
C GLY A 215 0.94 -3.24 -29.01
N ALA A 216 0.14 -2.78 -28.05
CA ALA A 216 0.61 -2.37 -26.73
C ALA A 216 0.52 -3.54 -25.74
N PRO A 217 1.52 -3.72 -24.84
CA PRO A 217 1.42 -4.70 -23.75
C PRO A 217 0.14 -4.49 -22.93
N LEU A 218 -0.46 -5.60 -22.51
CA LEU A 218 -1.64 -5.55 -21.66
C LEU A 218 -1.26 -4.95 -20.29
N GLY A 219 -2.03 -3.95 -19.86
CA GLY A 219 -1.86 -3.31 -18.55
C GLY A 219 -2.22 -4.25 -17.39
N ASP A 220 -2.27 -3.70 -16.19
CA ASP A 220 -2.48 -4.51 -14.98
C ASP A 220 -3.90 -5.04 -14.91
N VAL A 221 -4.03 -6.34 -15.19
CA VAL A 221 -5.30 -7.06 -15.07
C VAL A 221 -5.71 -7.17 -13.60
N SER A 222 -7.01 -7.00 -13.33
CA SER A 222 -7.54 -6.90 -11.96
C SER A 222 -8.64 -7.91 -11.65
N ALA A 223 -9.34 -8.40 -12.67
CA ALA A 223 -10.41 -9.38 -12.52
C ALA A 223 -10.70 -10.08 -13.85
N VAL A 224 -11.31 -11.26 -13.76
CA VAL A 224 -11.77 -12.06 -14.90
C VAL A 224 -13.07 -12.78 -14.53
N GLU A 225 -14.01 -12.86 -15.48
CA GLU A 225 -15.24 -13.65 -15.40
C GLU A 225 -15.47 -14.43 -16.70
N ALA A 226 -15.98 -15.65 -16.57
CA ALA A 226 -16.44 -16.45 -17.69
C ALA A 226 -17.96 -16.35 -17.81
N ALA A 227 -18.44 -15.92 -18.97
CA ALA A 227 -19.87 -15.81 -19.24
C ALA A 227 -20.47 -17.18 -19.64
N PRO A 228 -21.79 -17.39 -19.45
CA PRO A 228 -22.47 -18.62 -19.85
C PRO A 228 -22.38 -18.93 -21.35
N ASP A 229 -22.16 -17.92 -22.19
CA ASP A 229 -21.98 -18.05 -23.64
C ASP A 229 -20.54 -18.44 -24.05
N GLY A 230 -19.64 -18.62 -23.07
CA GLY A 230 -18.24 -18.99 -23.27
C GLY A 230 -17.30 -17.80 -23.51
N ARG A 231 -17.79 -16.56 -23.52
CA ARG A 231 -16.93 -15.38 -23.61
C ARG A 231 -16.30 -15.04 -22.28
N ILE A 232 -15.11 -14.46 -22.32
CA ILE A 232 -14.30 -14.17 -21.13
C ILE A 232 -14.14 -12.67 -20.98
N TYR A 233 -14.69 -12.12 -19.91
CA TYR A 233 -14.59 -10.69 -19.60
C TYR A 233 -13.45 -10.47 -18.62
N PHE A 234 -12.61 -9.46 -18.86
CA PHE A 234 -11.49 -9.15 -17.97
C PHE A 234 -11.29 -7.64 -17.84
N ALA A 235 -10.96 -7.22 -16.63
CA ALA A 235 -10.70 -5.82 -16.31
C ALA A 235 -9.19 -5.56 -16.29
N VAL A 236 -8.83 -4.39 -16.81
CA VAL A 236 -7.50 -3.80 -16.74
C VAL A 236 -7.63 -2.53 -15.91
N ALA A 237 -6.98 -2.52 -14.74
CA ALA A 237 -7.11 -1.48 -13.72
C ALA A 237 -6.78 -0.09 -14.26
N ALA A 238 -5.66 0.02 -14.97
CA ALA A 238 -5.16 1.25 -15.59
C ALA A 238 -4.29 0.89 -16.81
N SER A 239 -4.13 1.85 -17.73
CA SER A 239 -3.27 1.64 -18.91
C SER A 239 -1.78 1.60 -18.55
N ALA A 240 -1.39 2.25 -17.46
CA ALA A 240 -0.02 2.28 -16.96
C ALA A 240 0.12 1.40 -15.71
N SER A 241 1.08 0.47 -15.74
CA SER A 241 1.44 -0.35 -14.59
C SER A 241 2.29 0.44 -13.61
N ALA A 242 1.96 0.37 -12.32
CA ALA A 242 2.87 0.80 -11.28
C ALA A 242 3.88 -0.31 -10.96
N ALA A 243 5.03 0.07 -10.41
CA ALA A 243 5.93 -0.89 -9.79
C ALA A 243 5.22 -1.58 -8.62
N ASP A 244 5.50 -2.87 -8.41
CA ASP A 244 5.05 -3.67 -7.25
C ASP A 244 3.60 -4.17 -7.26
N GLY A 245 3.01 -4.39 -8.46
CA GLY A 245 1.79 -5.19 -8.62
C GLY A 245 0.47 -4.40 -8.51
N LEU A 246 -0.65 -5.13 -8.52
CA LEU A 246 -1.98 -4.55 -8.74
C LEU A 246 -2.36 -3.52 -7.67
N GLU A 247 -2.02 -3.78 -6.40
CA GLU A 247 -2.34 -2.87 -5.30
C GLU A 247 -1.68 -1.49 -5.49
N SER A 248 -0.43 -1.48 -5.95
CA SER A 248 0.32 -0.26 -6.24
C SER A 248 -0.31 0.51 -7.40
N THR A 249 -0.78 -0.20 -8.42
CA THR A 249 -1.45 0.39 -9.59
C THR A 249 -2.78 1.01 -9.21
N LEU A 250 -3.63 0.30 -8.47
CA LEU A 250 -4.90 0.83 -7.99
C LEU A 250 -4.72 2.05 -7.07
N ARG A 251 -3.69 2.05 -6.21
CA ARG A 251 -3.35 3.20 -5.34
C ARG A 251 -2.82 4.39 -6.15
N THR A 252 -1.98 4.13 -7.14
CA THR A 252 -1.51 5.15 -8.09
C THR A 252 -2.69 5.76 -8.84
N GLU A 253 -3.61 4.94 -9.30
CA GLU A 253 -4.81 5.37 -10.01
C GLU A 253 -5.77 6.15 -9.12
N LEU A 254 -5.91 5.84 -7.83
CA LEU A 254 -6.66 6.68 -6.88
C LEU A 254 -6.05 8.08 -6.73
N LEU A 255 -4.73 8.16 -6.63
CA LEU A 255 -4.04 9.45 -6.47
C LEU A 255 -4.04 10.25 -7.78
N ALA A 256 -3.88 9.58 -8.92
CA ALA A 256 -3.79 10.22 -10.22
C ALA A 256 -5.18 10.52 -10.83
N HIS A 257 -6.15 9.64 -10.63
CA HIS A 257 -7.51 9.68 -11.17
C HIS A 257 -7.52 9.82 -12.69
N THR A 258 -6.83 8.92 -13.40
CA THR A 258 -6.62 9.06 -14.86
C THR A 258 -7.79 8.61 -15.70
N GLY A 259 -8.64 7.70 -15.18
CA GLY A 259 -9.77 7.16 -15.94
C GLY A 259 -9.33 6.25 -17.09
N THR A 260 -8.14 5.63 -16.99
CA THR A 260 -7.58 4.81 -18.08
C THR A 260 -7.99 3.34 -18.01
N GLY A 261 -8.67 2.93 -16.93
CA GLY A 261 -9.15 1.57 -16.74
C GLY A 261 -10.18 1.16 -17.78
N CYS A 262 -10.14 -0.13 -18.15
CA CYS A 262 -10.96 -0.69 -19.21
C CYS A 262 -11.44 -2.10 -18.86
N VAL A 263 -12.57 -2.51 -19.45
CA VAL A 263 -13.03 -3.90 -19.48
C VAL A 263 -13.09 -4.37 -20.92
N TYR A 264 -12.53 -5.54 -21.14
CA TYR A 264 -12.47 -6.21 -22.42
C TYR A 264 -13.25 -7.53 -22.36
N VAL A 265 -13.64 -8.00 -23.54
CA VAL A 265 -14.16 -9.34 -23.74
C VAL A 265 -13.29 -10.07 -24.75
N TYR A 266 -12.90 -11.29 -24.41
CA TYR A 266 -12.26 -12.23 -25.29
C TYR A 266 -13.29 -13.28 -25.72
N ASP A 267 -13.38 -13.51 -27.03
CA ASP A 267 -14.18 -14.59 -27.62
C ASP A 267 -13.25 -15.74 -28.00
N PRO A 268 -13.26 -16.87 -27.29
CA PRO A 268 -12.38 -18.00 -27.59
C PRO A 268 -12.61 -18.63 -28.97
N ALA A 269 -13.85 -18.57 -29.49
CA ALA A 269 -14.20 -19.15 -30.78
C ALA A 269 -13.68 -18.27 -31.93
N ALA A 270 -13.84 -16.94 -31.81
CA ALA A 270 -13.36 -16.00 -32.81
C ALA A 270 -11.87 -15.61 -32.62
N ARG A 271 -11.30 -15.88 -31.44
CA ARG A 271 -9.97 -15.43 -31.01
C ARG A 271 -9.81 -13.91 -31.11
N THR A 272 -10.85 -13.18 -30.72
CA THR A 272 -10.88 -11.72 -30.78
C THR A 272 -11.00 -11.11 -29.40
N VAL A 273 -10.29 -10.01 -29.18
CA VAL A 273 -10.47 -9.14 -28.01
C VAL A 273 -11.19 -7.88 -28.45
N GLN A 274 -12.21 -7.47 -27.70
CA GLN A 274 -12.93 -6.22 -27.94
C GLN A 274 -13.12 -5.46 -26.64
N LYS A 275 -13.05 -4.13 -26.70
CA LYS A 275 -13.33 -3.29 -25.54
C LYS A 275 -14.83 -3.17 -25.34
N VAL A 276 -15.27 -3.42 -24.11
CA VAL A 276 -16.66 -3.28 -23.67
C VAL A 276 -16.88 -1.90 -23.08
N LEU A 277 -16.01 -1.53 -22.12
CA LEU A 277 -16.09 -0.29 -21.36
C LEU A 277 -14.69 0.31 -21.18
N GLY A 278 -14.55 1.61 -21.39
CA GLY A 278 -13.36 2.38 -21.03
C GLY A 278 -13.71 3.60 -20.17
N GLY A 279 -12.70 4.34 -19.72
CA GLY A 279 -12.91 5.56 -18.93
C GLY A 279 -13.04 5.31 -17.42
N VAL A 280 -12.74 4.10 -16.95
CA VAL A 280 -12.94 3.72 -15.53
C VAL A 280 -11.74 4.20 -14.71
N ALA A 281 -11.96 4.92 -13.61
CA ALA A 281 -10.87 5.40 -12.74
C ALA A 281 -10.42 4.27 -11.80
N GLY A 282 -9.63 3.33 -12.32
CA GLY A 282 -9.23 2.12 -11.60
C GLY A 282 -10.32 1.06 -11.70
N ALA A 283 -10.33 0.31 -12.81
CA ALA A 283 -11.24 -0.83 -12.97
C ALA A 283 -10.80 -1.96 -12.03
N SER A 284 -11.31 -1.97 -10.81
CA SER A 284 -10.77 -2.77 -9.70
C SER A 284 -11.40 -4.14 -9.55
N GLY A 285 -12.52 -4.38 -10.24
CA GLY A 285 -13.25 -5.63 -10.21
C GLY A 285 -14.42 -5.60 -11.18
N LEU A 286 -14.91 -6.79 -11.54
CA LEU A 286 -16.07 -6.95 -12.41
C LEU A 286 -16.90 -8.16 -11.97
N ALA A 287 -18.17 -8.18 -12.32
CA ALA A 287 -19.06 -9.32 -12.17
C ALA A 287 -20.08 -9.35 -13.31
N LEU A 288 -20.62 -10.52 -13.61
CA LEU A 288 -21.71 -10.69 -14.58
C LEU A 288 -23.01 -11.03 -13.84
N SER A 289 -24.15 -10.59 -14.40
CA SER A 289 -25.44 -11.14 -14.00
C SER A 289 -25.50 -12.63 -14.29
N ARG A 290 -26.39 -13.36 -13.59
CA ARG A 290 -26.52 -14.82 -13.71
C ARG A 290 -26.77 -15.30 -15.14
N ASP A 291 -27.54 -14.54 -15.92
CA ASP A 291 -27.85 -14.81 -17.33
C ASP A 291 -26.76 -14.32 -18.29
N GLY A 292 -25.71 -13.66 -17.78
CA GLY A 292 -24.62 -13.07 -18.55
C GLY A 292 -25.00 -11.81 -19.34
N SER A 293 -26.21 -11.26 -19.14
CA SER A 293 -26.70 -10.12 -19.93
C SER A 293 -26.17 -8.77 -19.48
N THR A 294 -25.83 -8.63 -18.19
CA THR A 294 -25.38 -7.38 -17.57
C THR A 294 -23.98 -7.52 -17.00
N LEU A 295 -23.11 -6.59 -17.37
CA LEU A 295 -21.77 -6.44 -16.82
C LEU A 295 -21.78 -5.35 -15.74
N PHE A 296 -21.29 -5.70 -14.56
CA PHE A 296 -21.03 -4.76 -13.46
C PHE A 296 -19.54 -4.51 -13.34
N VAL A 297 -19.14 -3.25 -13.20
CA VAL A 297 -17.72 -2.85 -13.12
C VAL A 297 -17.51 -1.91 -11.94
N ALA A 298 -16.60 -2.28 -11.05
CA ALA A 298 -16.20 -1.43 -9.92
C ALA A 298 -15.28 -0.32 -10.42
N ASP A 299 -15.71 0.92 -10.23
CA ASP A 299 -14.91 2.11 -10.45
C ASP A 299 -14.39 2.62 -9.11
N LEU A 300 -13.10 2.38 -8.90
CA LEU A 300 -12.43 2.66 -7.66
C LEU A 300 -12.45 4.16 -7.34
N GLY A 301 -12.00 5.01 -8.26
CA GLY A 301 -11.87 6.45 -8.07
C GLY A 301 -13.20 7.18 -7.98
N ASN A 302 -14.18 6.81 -8.83
CA ASN A 302 -15.50 7.42 -8.82
C ASN A 302 -16.43 6.84 -7.74
N ARG A 303 -15.97 5.84 -6.98
CA ARG A 303 -16.70 5.16 -5.90
C ARG A 303 -18.11 4.76 -6.31
N CYS A 304 -18.19 4.05 -7.42
CA CYS A 304 -19.44 3.57 -7.97
C CYS A 304 -19.27 2.20 -8.63
N VAL A 305 -20.39 1.57 -8.92
CA VAL A 305 -20.45 0.43 -9.84
C VAL A 305 -21.18 0.88 -11.09
N TRP A 306 -20.55 0.69 -12.24
CA TRP A 306 -21.18 0.88 -13.55
C TRP A 306 -21.96 -0.38 -13.92
N SER A 307 -23.10 -0.22 -14.59
CA SER A 307 -23.77 -1.30 -15.32
C SER A 307 -23.82 -1.01 -16.82
N ALA A 308 -23.66 -2.07 -17.60
CA ALA A 308 -23.79 -2.06 -19.04
C ALA A 308 -24.31 -3.41 -19.54
N ALA A 309 -24.91 -3.42 -20.73
CA ALA A 309 -25.19 -4.67 -21.42
C ALA A 309 -23.85 -5.36 -21.77
N ALA A 310 -23.74 -6.66 -21.53
CA ALA A 310 -22.49 -7.40 -21.73
C ALA A 310 -22.07 -7.48 -23.21
N ASP A 311 -23.04 -7.44 -24.13
CA ASP A 311 -22.82 -7.41 -25.58
C ASP A 311 -22.47 -6.02 -26.13
N ALA A 312 -22.54 -4.97 -25.30
CA ALA A 312 -22.15 -3.63 -25.70
C ALA A 312 -20.65 -3.51 -25.96
N ARG A 313 -20.26 -2.57 -26.84
CA ARG A 313 -18.86 -2.33 -27.20
C ARG A 313 -18.56 -0.85 -27.16
N ASP A 314 -17.32 -0.53 -26.83
CA ASP A 314 -16.78 0.83 -26.80
C ASP A 314 -17.61 1.84 -26.00
N LEU A 315 -18.22 1.38 -24.89
CA LEU A 315 -18.86 2.27 -23.95
C LEU A 315 -17.82 3.10 -23.19
N THR A 316 -18.26 4.24 -22.67
CA THR A 316 -17.48 5.08 -21.76
C THR A 316 -18.21 5.17 -20.43
N ALA A 317 -17.48 4.99 -19.33
CA ALA A 317 -18.01 5.12 -17.97
C ALA A 317 -18.72 6.46 -17.77
N GLY A 318 -19.94 6.44 -17.21
CA GLY A 318 -20.81 7.61 -17.05
C GLY A 318 -21.40 8.16 -18.36
N GLY A 319 -21.11 7.52 -19.50
CA GLY A 319 -21.60 7.92 -20.81
C GLY A 319 -22.98 7.37 -21.14
N LYS A 320 -23.40 7.60 -22.39
CA LYS A 320 -24.65 7.03 -22.91
C LYS A 320 -24.60 5.51 -22.87
N ASN A 321 -25.66 4.87 -22.37
CA ASN A 321 -25.78 3.41 -22.22
C ASN A 321 -24.82 2.76 -21.22
N CYS A 322 -24.09 3.56 -20.42
CA CYS A 322 -23.33 3.08 -19.26
C CYS A 322 -23.63 4.01 -18.08
N GLN A 323 -24.63 3.64 -17.29
CA GLN A 323 -25.06 4.42 -16.14
C GLN A 323 -24.52 3.80 -14.86
N SER A 324 -24.43 4.60 -13.81
CA SER A 324 -24.08 4.07 -12.51
C SER A 324 -25.24 3.21 -12.02
N PHE A 325 -24.96 1.94 -11.71
CA PHE A 325 -25.89 1.06 -11.03
C PHE A 325 -26.05 1.50 -9.57
N VAL A 326 -24.92 1.76 -8.91
CA VAL A 326 -24.86 2.38 -7.58
C VAL A 326 -23.73 3.39 -7.52
N SER A 327 -24.00 4.55 -6.92
CA SER A 327 -23.06 5.66 -6.77
C SER A 327 -22.88 6.09 -5.33
N GLY A 328 -21.81 6.86 -5.08
CA GLY A 328 -21.55 7.46 -3.79
C GLY A 328 -21.26 6.45 -2.69
N LEU A 329 -20.56 5.38 -3.05
CA LEU A 329 -20.23 4.31 -2.11
C LEU A 329 -19.39 4.83 -0.93
N PRO A 330 -19.58 4.28 0.29
CA PRO A 330 -18.90 4.73 1.51
C PRO A 330 -17.39 4.45 1.53
N GLY A 331 -16.89 3.61 0.61
CA GLY A 331 -15.49 3.26 0.45
C GLY A 331 -15.10 3.12 -1.03
N TYR A 332 -13.85 2.74 -1.27
CA TYR A 332 -13.34 2.47 -2.61
C TYR A 332 -13.64 1.01 -2.99
N PRO A 333 -14.55 0.77 -3.97
CA PRO A 333 -14.98 -0.58 -4.33
C PRO A 333 -13.84 -1.38 -4.97
N GLY A 334 -13.90 -2.69 -4.85
CA GLY A 334 -12.90 -3.62 -5.37
C GLY A 334 -13.58 -4.84 -5.97
N ALA A 335 -13.50 -5.96 -5.26
CA ALA A 335 -14.14 -7.22 -5.65
C ALA A 335 -15.66 -7.06 -5.79
N LEU A 336 -16.20 -7.63 -6.86
CA LEU A 336 -17.64 -7.76 -7.10
C LEU A 336 -17.98 -9.24 -7.23
N ALA A 337 -19.19 -9.62 -6.83
CA ALA A 337 -19.74 -10.94 -7.10
C ALA A 337 -21.26 -10.86 -7.16
N VAL A 338 -21.89 -11.66 -8.02
CA VAL A 338 -23.36 -11.78 -8.09
C VAL A 338 -23.74 -13.18 -7.64
N ASP A 339 -24.75 -13.28 -6.76
CA ASP A 339 -25.26 -14.59 -6.32
C ASP A 339 -26.34 -15.16 -7.25
N ALA A 340 -26.81 -16.36 -6.92
CA ALA A 340 -27.85 -17.05 -7.66
C ALA A 340 -29.20 -16.30 -7.66
N ASP A 341 -29.46 -15.45 -6.67
CA ASP A 341 -30.70 -14.70 -6.48
C ASP A 341 -30.65 -13.32 -7.17
N GLY A 342 -29.55 -12.98 -7.84
CA GLY A 342 -29.37 -11.69 -8.49
C GLY A 342 -29.05 -10.56 -7.51
N THR A 343 -28.38 -10.87 -6.39
CA THR A 343 -27.83 -9.88 -5.48
C THR A 343 -26.37 -9.59 -5.85
N LEU A 344 -26.05 -8.33 -6.11
CA LEU A 344 -24.68 -7.86 -6.30
C LEU A 344 -24.04 -7.58 -4.94
N TYR A 345 -22.93 -8.23 -4.68
CA TYR A 345 -22.05 -7.98 -3.55
C TYR A 345 -20.89 -7.08 -3.97
N ILE A 346 -20.64 -6.04 -3.18
CA ILE A 346 -19.62 -5.02 -3.43
C ILE A 346 -18.66 -5.03 -2.26
N GLY A 347 -17.40 -5.40 -2.50
CA GLY A 347 -16.33 -5.40 -1.50
C GLY A 347 -15.57 -4.08 -1.54
N TYR A 348 -15.17 -3.58 -0.37
CA TYR A 348 -14.39 -2.36 -0.25
C TYR A 348 -12.93 -2.67 0.00
N ARG A 349 -12.08 -2.33 -0.98
CA ARG A 349 -10.63 -2.53 -0.89
C ARG A 349 -10.01 -1.56 0.11
N TRP A 350 -10.51 -0.33 0.17
CA TRP A 350 -10.06 0.71 1.11
C TRP A 350 -11.23 1.59 1.58
N ALA A 351 -11.08 2.23 2.75
CA ALA A 351 -12.04 3.25 3.15
C ALA A 351 -11.84 4.54 2.37
N ARG A 352 -12.92 5.32 2.31
CA ARG A 352 -12.90 6.67 1.79
C ARG A 352 -11.85 7.53 2.50
N SER A 353 -11.01 8.18 1.70
CA SER A 353 -9.96 9.05 2.21
C SER A 353 -10.42 10.51 2.19
N SER A 354 -10.70 11.08 3.37
CA SER A 354 -11.08 12.49 3.49
C SER A 354 -10.00 13.44 2.98
N TRP A 355 -8.73 13.03 3.02
CA TRP A 355 -7.64 13.81 2.44
C TRP A 355 -7.73 13.83 0.92
N LEU A 356 -7.98 12.68 0.27
CA LEU A 356 -8.08 12.62 -1.18
C LEU A 356 -9.24 13.48 -1.69
N GLU A 357 -10.41 13.38 -1.05
CA GLU A 357 -11.60 14.15 -1.44
C GLU A 357 -11.40 15.67 -1.33
N LYS A 358 -10.77 16.13 -0.25
CA LYS A 358 -10.45 17.57 -0.07
C LYS A 358 -9.43 18.09 -1.08
N ASN A 359 -8.69 17.21 -1.74
CA ASN A 359 -7.62 17.54 -2.68
C ASN A 359 -7.89 16.98 -4.08
N ALA A 360 -9.16 16.68 -4.41
CA ALA A 360 -9.56 16.11 -5.69
C ALA A 360 -9.23 17.03 -6.88
N ASP A 361 -9.29 18.35 -6.68
CA ASP A 361 -8.88 19.37 -7.65
C ASP A 361 -7.38 19.73 -7.56
N SER A 362 -6.72 19.44 -6.44
CA SER A 362 -5.32 19.80 -6.20
C SER A 362 -4.33 18.77 -6.76
N THR A 363 -4.04 18.90 -8.06
CA THR A 363 -3.09 18.03 -8.77
C THR A 363 -1.66 18.12 -8.20
N LEU A 364 -1.25 19.29 -7.67
CA LEU A 364 0.06 19.48 -7.05
C LEU A 364 0.20 18.62 -5.78
N LEU A 365 -0.78 18.67 -4.88
CA LEU A 365 -0.71 17.93 -3.61
C LEU A 365 -0.80 16.42 -3.84
N ARG A 366 -1.64 15.98 -4.78
CA ARG A 366 -1.68 14.57 -5.19
C ARG A 366 -0.39 14.15 -5.91
N GLY A 367 0.25 15.04 -6.65
CA GLY A 367 1.56 14.81 -7.25
C GLY A 367 2.67 14.65 -6.21
N ILE A 368 2.63 15.42 -5.11
CA ILE A 368 3.53 15.21 -3.97
C ILE A 368 3.25 13.85 -3.31
N ALA A 369 1.98 13.47 -3.14
CA ALA A 369 1.61 12.18 -2.56
C ALA A 369 2.11 10.99 -3.41
N LEU A 370 2.01 11.06 -4.74
CA LEU A 370 2.57 10.05 -5.66
C LEU A 370 4.09 9.91 -5.56
N ARG A 371 4.80 10.97 -5.14
CA ARG A 371 6.25 10.94 -4.93
C ARG A 371 6.67 10.60 -3.51
N ALA A 372 5.73 10.63 -2.57
CA ALA A 372 5.99 10.22 -1.21
C ALA A 372 6.25 8.71 -1.13
N GLY A 373 6.98 8.28 -0.10
CA GLY A 373 7.25 6.87 0.13
C GLY A 373 5.99 6.05 0.38
N ARG A 374 6.06 4.75 0.08
CA ARG A 374 4.95 3.79 0.16
C ARG A 374 4.18 3.87 1.49
N ASN A 375 4.90 3.89 2.61
CA ASN A 375 4.30 3.98 3.95
C ASN A 375 3.40 5.22 4.15
N LEU A 376 3.71 6.35 3.49
CA LEU A 376 2.86 7.53 3.59
C LEU A 376 1.60 7.36 2.73
N GLN A 377 1.74 6.77 1.54
CA GLN A 377 0.60 6.51 0.66
C GLN A 377 -0.34 5.48 1.29
N GLU A 378 0.17 4.39 1.87
CA GLU A 378 -0.62 3.39 2.58
C GLU A 378 -1.42 3.98 3.74
N LYS A 379 -0.85 4.94 4.48
CA LYS A 379 -1.56 5.64 5.56
C LYS A 379 -2.72 6.51 5.10
N LEU A 380 -2.77 6.88 3.81
CA LEU A 380 -3.93 7.59 3.24
C LEU A 380 -5.11 6.65 3.00
N PHE A 381 -4.86 5.34 2.95
CA PHE A 381 -5.80 4.31 2.52
C PHE A 381 -5.74 3.11 3.47
N SER A 382 -6.53 3.16 4.54
CA SER A 382 -6.78 2.03 5.44
C SER A 382 -8.27 1.83 5.59
N LEU A 383 -8.73 0.61 5.89
CA LEU A 383 -10.13 0.35 6.24
C LEU A 383 -10.29 0.36 7.78
N PRO A 384 -10.92 1.38 8.38
CA PRO A 384 -11.22 1.39 9.81
C PRO A 384 -12.13 0.23 10.22
N ALA A 385 -12.11 -0.13 11.50
CA ALA A 385 -12.86 -1.26 12.02
C ALA A 385 -14.39 -1.09 11.94
N ASP A 386 -14.86 0.16 11.92
CA ASP A 386 -16.25 0.60 11.83
C ASP A 386 -16.72 0.86 10.40
N ALA A 387 -15.82 0.82 9.42
CA ALA A 387 -16.20 0.97 8.02
C ALA A 387 -16.87 -0.31 7.48
N PRO A 388 -17.87 -0.17 6.58
CA PRO A 388 -18.39 -1.31 5.84
C PRO A 388 -17.27 -1.93 5.01
N CYS A 389 -17.17 -3.25 5.04
CA CYS A 389 -16.21 -4.01 4.23
C CYS A 389 -16.87 -4.61 2.99
N ALA A 390 -18.16 -4.90 3.06
CA ALA A 390 -18.95 -5.27 1.90
C ALA A 390 -20.40 -4.81 2.05
N GLU A 391 -21.09 -4.62 0.94
CA GLU A 391 -22.53 -4.36 0.89
C GLU A 391 -23.19 -5.22 -0.18
N ALA A 392 -24.51 -5.42 -0.06
CA ALA A 392 -25.30 -6.24 -0.96
C ALA A 392 -26.51 -5.46 -1.50
N VAL A 393 -26.71 -5.49 -2.81
CA VAL A 393 -27.75 -4.74 -3.53
C VAL A 393 -28.50 -5.67 -4.46
N ASP A 394 -29.83 -5.61 -4.45
CA ASP A 394 -30.65 -6.32 -5.43
C ASP A 394 -30.44 -5.74 -6.84
N THR A 395 -30.14 -6.58 -7.83
CA THR A 395 -29.90 -6.11 -9.19
C THR A 395 -31.17 -5.75 -9.96
N ALA A 396 -32.34 -6.22 -9.53
CA ALA A 396 -33.61 -5.97 -10.21
C ALA A 396 -34.22 -4.62 -9.82
N ASP A 397 -34.16 -4.25 -8.54
CA ASP A 397 -34.78 -3.01 -8.03
C ASP A 397 -33.80 -2.01 -7.38
N GLY A 398 -32.53 -2.38 -7.19
CA GLY A 398 -31.51 -1.52 -6.60
C GLY A 398 -31.61 -1.38 -5.07
N ASN A 399 -32.44 -2.20 -4.41
CA ASN A 399 -32.61 -2.14 -2.97
C ASN A 399 -31.40 -2.72 -2.23
N TRP A 400 -30.92 -1.98 -1.22
CA TRP A 400 -29.83 -2.43 -0.37
C TRP A 400 -30.34 -3.48 0.60
N LYS A 401 -29.79 -4.69 0.50
CA LYS A 401 -30.20 -5.83 1.35
C LYS A 401 -29.38 -5.86 2.63
N ARG A 402 -28.05 -5.71 2.53
CA ARG A 402 -27.14 -5.91 3.67
C ARG A 402 -25.92 -5.01 3.63
N THR A 403 -25.40 -4.73 4.82
CA THR A 403 -24.09 -4.12 5.04
C THR A 403 -23.29 -5.02 5.98
N VAL A 404 -22.07 -5.33 5.59
CA VAL A 404 -21.16 -6.22 6.32
C VAL A 404 -20.02 -5.40 6.91
N SER A 405 -19.87 -5.43 8.23
CA SER A 405 -18.77 -4.73 8.93
C SER A 405 -17.50 -5.57 9.02
N SER A 406 -16.33 -4.91 8.84
CA SER A 406 -15.02 -5.59 8.83
C SER A 406 -14.63 -6.16 10.20
N LYS A 407 -15.12 -5.56 11.31
CA LYS A 407 -14.58 -5.79 12.66
C LYS A 407 -13.03 -5.66 12.72
N GLY A 408 -12.46 -4.76 11.91
CA GLY A 408 -11.02 -4.50 11.86
C GLY A 408 -10.21 -5.52 11.03
N ALA A 409 -10.87 -6.35 10.20
CA ALA A 409 -10.22 -7.42 9.46
C ALA A 409 -9.44 -6.97 8.20
N GLY A 410 -9.45 -5.68 7.86
CA GLY A 410 -8.74 -5.13 6.69
C GLY A 410 -9.62 -4.97 5.45
N GLY A 411 -9.00 -4.55 4.35
CA GLY A 411 -9.66 -4.33 3.06
C GLY A 411 -10.07 -5.63 2.38
N VAL A 412 -11.22 -5.63 1.69
CA VAL A 412 -11.74 -6.79 0.96
C VAL A 412 -11.12 -6.84 -0.43
N THR A 413 -10.47 -7.96 -0.72
CA THR A 413 -9.79 -8.23 -1.99
C THR A 413 -10.50 -9.30 -2.81
N ALA A 414 -11.30 -10.16 -2.19
CA ALA A 414 -12.10 -11.17 -2.87
C ALA A 414 -13.50 -11.32 -2.24
N LEU A 415 -14.50 -11.66 -3.05
CA LEU A 415 -15.86 -12.00 -2.62
C LEU A 415 -16.36 -13.26 -3.33
N CYS A 416 -17.05 -14.12 -2.60
CA CYS A 416 -17.74 -15.27 -3.18
C CYS A 416 -19.00 -15.61 -2.36
N PRO A 417 -20.20 -15.21 -2.81
CA PRO A 417 -21.45 -15.63 -2.19
C PRO A 417 -21.77 -17.08 -2.54
N VAL A 418 -22.11 -17.88 -1.53
CA VAL A 418 -22.43 -19.30 -1.62
C VAL A 418 -23.58 -19.60 -0.67
N GLU A 419 -24.76 -19.88 -1.22
CA GLU A 419 -25.98 -20.12 -0.44
C GLU A 419 -26.22 -19.02 0.61
N SER A 420 -26.23 -19.37 1.90
CA SER A 420 -26.44 -18.43 3.01
C SER A 420 -25.14 -17.84 3.57
N ARG A 421 -24.03 -17.91 2.82
CA ARG A 421 -22.70 -17.43 3.26
C ARG A 421 -22.06 -16.55 2.22
N LEU A 422 -21.34 -15.54 2.68
CA LEU A 422 -20.44 -14.72 1.86
C LEU A 422 -19.02 -14.99 2.32
N TYR A 423 -18.17 -15.56 1.46
CA TYR A 423 -16.74 -15.67 1.70
C TYR A 423 -16.04 -14.37 1.29
N LEU A 424 -15.10 -13.93 2.12
CA LEU A 424 -14.32 -12.71 1.93
C LEU A 424 -12.82 -13.02 2.04
N GLY A 425 -12.09 -12.64 1.00
CA GLY A 425 -10.64 -12.52 1.03
C GLY A 425 -10.25 -11.15 1.56
N LEU A 426 -9.26 -11.12 2.44
CA LEU A 426 -8.82 -9.89 3.10
C LEU A 426 -7.34 -9.63 2.82
N ALA A 427 -7.02 -8.38 2.54
CA ALA A 427 -5.65 -7.95 2.26
C ALA A 427 -4.71 -8.32 3.41
N GLY A 428 -3.63 -9.06 3.10
CA GLY A 428 -2.62 -9.49 4.07
C GLY A 428 -3.09 -10.51 5.11
N SER A 429 -4.26 -11.13 4.94
CA SER A 429 -4.76 -12.16 5.84
C SER A 429 -4.39 -13.56 5.36
N GLU A 430 -4.00 -14.43 6.29
CA GLU A 430 -3.80 -15.88 6.09
C GLU A 430 -5.12 -16.68 6.09
N LYS A 431 -6.27 -15.99 6.19
CA LYS A 431 -7.58 -16.63 6.37
C LYS A 431 -8.60 -16.05 5.41
N VAL A 432 -9.39 -16.94 4.82
CA VAL A 432 -10.69 -16.56 4.24
C VAL A 432 -11.69 -16.48 5.37
N ARG A 433 -12.43 -15.38 5.45
CA ARG A 433 -13.49 -15.20 6.45
C ARG A 433 -14.86 -15.32 5.79
N SER A 434 -15.89 -15.59 6.58
CA SER A 434 -17.26 -15.59 6.07
C SER A 434 -18.20 -14.72 6.90
N ALA A 435 -19.28 -14.30 6.29
CA ALA A 435 -20.44 -13.70 6.94
C ALA A 435 -21.68 -14.50 6.56
N ASN A 436 -22.60 -14.67 7.52
CA ASN A 436 -23.90 -15.26 7.20
C ASN A 436 -24.74 -14.23 6.45
N LEU A 437 -25.48 -14.67 5.44
CA LEU A 437 -26.36 -13.82 4.65
C LEU A 437 -27.72 -13.74 5.32
#